data_AF-A0A3N5V142-F1
#
_entry.id   AF-A0A3N5V142-F1
#
_cell.length_a   1.000
_cell.length_b   1.000
_cell.length_c   1.000
_cell.angle_alpha   90.00
_cell.angle_beta   90.00
_cell.angle_gamma   90.00
#
_symmetry.space_group_name_H-M   'P 1'
#
loop_
_entity.id
_entity.type
_entity.pdbx_description
1 polymer ?
#
loop_
_entity_poly.entity_id
_entity_poly.type
_entity_poly.pdbx_seq_one_letter_code
_entity_poly.pdbx_strand_id
1 'polypeptide(L)' 'SPSMRLFLFIGLLGGFTTFSTFGYEAMAMLRDKELLYAFLYVGGHLIVGFAAVALGYGLSNLR' A
#
# COMPACT_ATOMS: atom_id res chain seq x y z
N SER A 1 -12.84 -20.88 2.63
CA SER A 1 -13.50 -20.62 3.92
C SER A 1 -13.58 -19.12 4.17
N PRO A 2 -14.76 -18.56 4.51
CA PRO A 2 -14.93 -17.14 4.83
C PRO A 2 -13.99 -16.62 5.93
N SER A 3 -13.72 -17.46 6.94
CA SER A 3 -12.86 -17.12 8.07
C SER A 3 -11.39 -16.93 7.67
N MET A 4 -10.90 -17.77 6.73
CA MET A 4 -9.54 -17.65 6.19
C MET A 4 -9.36 -16.33 5.43
N ARG A 5 -10.40 -15.89 4.70
CA ARG A 5 -10.38 -14.61 3.99
C ARG A 5 -10.33 -13.43 4.97
N LEU A 6 -11.13 -13.46 6.04
CA LEU A 6 -11.10 -12.44 7.08
C LEU A 6 -9.74 -12.33 7.77
N PHE A 7 -9.16 -13.46 8.17
CA PHE A 7 -7.85 -13.50 8.80
C PHE A 7 -6.75 -12.91 7.90
N LEU A 8 -6.73 -13.29 6.61
CA LEU A 8 -5.70 -12.83 5.68
C LEU A 8 -5.88 -11.35 5.30
N PHE A 9 -7.08 -10.94 4.89
CA PHE A 9 -7.28 -9.58 4.36
C PHE A 9 -7.42 -8.52 5.45
N ILE A 10 -8.20 -8.80 6.50
CA ILE A 10 -8.43 -7.82 7.57
C ILE A 10 -7.36 -7.93 8.65
N GLY A 11 -6.99 -9.15 9.02
CA GLY A 11 -5.97 -9.39 10.05
C GLY A 11 -4.55 -9.12 9.54
N LEU A 12 -4.00 -10.06 8.77
CA LEU A 12 -2.60 -10.05 8.36
C LEU A 12 -2.28 -8.86 7.45
N LEU A 13 -2.96 -8.74 6.31
CA LEU A 13 -2.69 -7.70 5.31
C LEU A 13 -3.09 -6.32 5.85
N GLY A 14 -4.28 -6.21 6.47
CA GLY A 14 -4.72 -4.97 7.10
C GLY A 14 -3.80 -4.47 8.22
N GLY A 15 -3.25 -5.38 9.05
CA GLY A 15 -2.28 -5.01 10.08
C GLY A 15 -0.89 -4.67 9.53
N PHE A 16 -0.50 -5.25 8.40
CA PHE A 16 0.77 -4.95 7.74
C PHE A 16 0.75 -3.60 6.99
N THR A 17 -0.41 -3.19 6.46
CA THR A 17 -0.56 -1.91 5.75
C THR A 17 -1.16 -0.83 6.64
N THR A 18 -0.33 0.12 7.10
CA THR A 18 -0.76 1.25 7.94
C THR A 18 -0.90 2.54 7.12
N PHE A 19 -2.14 2.95 6.83
CA PHE A 19 -2.40 4.22 6.12
C PHE A 19 -2.03 5.45 6.95
N SER A 20 -2.15 5.38 8.28
CA SER A 20 -1.82 6.49 9.17
C SER A 20 -0.33 6.83 9.14
N THR A 21 0.54 5.82 9.10
CA THR A 21 2.00 6.03 8.98
C THR A 21 2.36 6.63 7.64
N PHE A 22 1.82 6.07 6.54
CA PHE A 22 1.98 6.62 5.20
C PHE A 22 1.57 8.11 5.13
N GLY A 23 0.40 8.44 5.66
CA GLY A 23 -0.10 9.82 5.69
C GLY A 23 0.75 10.75 6.55
N TYR A 24 1.20 10.27 7.73
CA TYR A 24 2.07 11.05 8.61
C TYR A 24 3.41 11.39 7.93
N GLU A 25 4.07 10.41 7.31
CA GLU A 25 5.35 10.62 6.61
C GLU A 25 5.20 11.55 5.41
N ALA A 26 4.14 11.37 4.61
CA ALA A 26 3.84 12.29 3.50
C ALA A 26 3.62 13.73 4.01
N MET A 27 2.87 13.91 5.10
CA MET A 27 2.64 15.23 5.69
C MET A 27 3.89 15.84 6.32
N ALA A 28 4.77 15.02 6.90
CA ALA A 28 6.06 15.47 7.42
C ALA A 28 6.92 16.04 6.29
N MET A 29 7.05 15.32 5.17
CA MET A 29 7.79 15.80 3.98
C MET A 29 7.19 17.10 3.42
N LEU A 30 5.86 17.19 3.34
CA LEU A 30 5.19 18.42 2.90
C LEU A 30 5.46 19.60 3.85
N ARG A 31 5.44 19.36 5.17
CA ARG A 31 5.75 20.39 6.18
C ARG A 31 7.19 20.86 6.08
N ASP A 32 8.11 19.95 5.77
CA ASP A 32 9.53 20.23 5.60
C ASP A 32 9.86 20.85 4.22
N LYS A 33 8.84 21.10 3.39
CA LYS A 33 8.93 21.64 2.01
C LYS A 33 9.67 20.74 1.03
N GLU A 34 9.82 19.46 1.36
CA GLU A 34 10.43 18.42 0.54
C GLU A 34 9.43 17.88 -0.49
N LEU A 35 8.93 18.76 -1.39
CA LEU A 35 7.83 18.44 -2.31
C LEU A 35 8.14 17.30 -3.27
N LEU A 36 9.39 17.23 -3.77
CA LEU A 36 9.81 16.16 -4.66
C LEU A 36 9.77 14.80 -3.95
N TYR A 37 10.29 14.73 -2.73
CA TYR A 37 10.27 13.49 -1.95
C TYR A 37 8.86 13.10 -1.53
N ALA A 38 8.01 14.06 -1.13
CA ALA A 38 6.60 13.80 -0.85
C ALA A 38 5.89 13.19 -2.07
N PHE A 39 6.14 13.74 -3.26
CA PHE A 39 5.55 13.23 -4.50
C PHE A 39 6.08 11.84 -4.86
N LEU A 40 7.40 11.61 -4.77
CA LEU A 40 8.00 10.31 -5.04
C LEU A 40 7.53 9.26 -4.02
N TYR A 41 7.40 9.62 -2.75
CA TYR A 41 6.92 8.74 -1.70
C TYR A 41 5.47 8.32 -1.94
N VAL A 42 4.57 9.29 -2.15
CA VAL A 42 3.15 9.03 -2.43
C VAL A 42 2.97 8.28 -3.74
N GLY A 43 3.56 8.78 -4.82
CA GLY A 43 3.47 8.18 -6.15
C GLY A 43 4.07 6.78 -6.18
N GLY A 44 5.24 6.58 -5.55
CA GLY A 44 5.91 5.30 -5.43
C GLY A 44 5.06 4.25 -4.70
N HIS A 45 4.47 4.62 -3.55
CA HIS A 45 3.57 3.72 -2.82
C HIS A 45 2.36 3.29 -3.66
N LEU A 46 1.74 4.24 -4.37
CA LEU A 46 0.58 3.93 -5.23
C LEU A 46 0.97 3.03 -6.40
N ILE A 47 2.04 3.38 -7.13
CA ILE A 47 2.50 2.62 -8.30
C ILE A 47 2.89 1.20 -7.90
N VAL A 48 3.73 1.04 -6.87
CA VAL A 48 4.18 -0.27 -6.40
C VAL A 48 3.01 -1.08 -5.85
N GLY A 49 2.10 -0.46 -5.10
CA GLY A 49 0.90 -1.12 -4.59
C GLY A 49 0.00 -1.65 -5.70
N PHE A 50 -0.31 -0.83 -6.71
CA PHE A 50 -1.10 -1.27 -7.86
C PHE A 50 -0.39 -2.32 -8.70
N ALA A 51 0.93 -2.20 -8.90
CA ALA A 51 1.71 -3.21 -9.61
C ALA A 51 1.66 -4.57 -8.89
N ALA A 52 1.80 -4.59 -7.56
CA ALA A 52 1.70 -5.82 -6.77
C ALA A 52 0.31 -6.47 -6.89
N VAL A 53 -0.77 -5.68 -6.86
CA VAL A 53 -2.14 -6.18 -7.06
C VAL A 53 -2.32 -6.74 -8.48
N ALA A 54 -1.84 -6.03 -9.51
CA ALA A 54 -1.93 -6.48 -10.89
C ALA A 54 -1.16 -7.79 -11.12
N LEU A 55 0.04 -7.91 -10.55
CA LEU A 55 0.83 -9.15 -10.58
C LEU A 55 0.11 -10.31 -9.89
N GLY A 56 -0.46 -10.08 -8.71
CA GLY A 56 -1.24 -11.09 -7.99
C GLY A 56 -2.46 -11.56 -8.78
N TYR A 57 -3.17 -10.63 -9.43
CA TYR A 57 -4.31 -10.97 -10.29
C TYR A 57 -3.90 -11.74 -11.54
N GLY A 58 -2.82 -11.31 -12.22
CA GLY A 58 -2.26 -12.00 -13.37
C GLY A 58 -1.81 -13.42 -13.03
N LEU A 59 -1.13 -13.61 -11.90
CA LEU A 59 -0.70 -14.93 -11.43
C LEU A 59 -1.89 -15.83 -11.05
N SER A 60 -2.96 -15.25 -10.51
CA SER A 60 -4.19 -15.99 -10.20
C SER A 60 -4.93 -16.45 -11.46
N ASN A 61 -4.85 -15.68 -12.54
CA ASN A 61 -5.49 -15.99 -13.83
C ASN A 61 -4.64 -16.88 -14.75
N LEU A 62 -3.37 -17.13 -14.40
CA LEU A 62 -2.48 -18.09 -15.07
C LEU A 62 -2.80 -19.56 -14.71
N ARG A 63 -3.98 -19.82 -14.12
CA ARG A 63 -4.49 -21.14 -13.75
C ARG A 63 -5.63 -21.57 -14.67
#